data_AF-A0A842HV42-F1
#
_entry.id   AF-A0A842HV42-F1
#
_cell.length_a   1.000
_cell.length_b   1.000
_cell.length_c   1.000
_cell.angle_alpha   90.00
_cell.angle_beta   90.00
_cell.angle_gamma   90.00
#
_symmetry.space_group_name_H-M   'P 1'
#
loop_
_entity.id
_entity.type
_entity.pdbx_description
1 polymer ?
#
loop_
_entity_poly.entity_id
_entity_poly.type
_entity_poly.pdbx_seq_one_letter_code
_entity_poly.pdbx_strand_id
1 'polypeptide(L)'
;MGFSNREKSGVSPMKIRISGFVLAAALTLPACSDGLTAEEEIAQIEAGREAAANQQASPQARYDRAVECAATALNVSNVFDVIASTHDDGDPARAAQARSGAQDNLAQARIFVGLAEQIAADPGIGKSRDAVLADIDVVDRRIRQRGSSAEDFTTFVTQIASESDQCDAERASLQ
;
A
#
# COMPACT_ATOMS: atom_id res chain seq x y z
N MET A 1 -39.07 11.08 59.01
CA MET A 1 -39.06 9.60 58.93
C MET A 1 -38.58 9.26 57.52
N GLY A 2 -37.49 8.55 57.23
CA GLY A 2 -36.54 7.74 57.98
C GLY A 2 -35.94 6.74 56.97
N PHE A 3 -34.60 6.64 56.93
CA PHE A 3 -33.77 5.57 56.32
C PHE A 3 -33.92 5.29 54.81
N SER A 4 -33.02 4.61 54.09
CA SER A 4 -31.56 4.41 54.06
C SER A 4 -31.31 3.41 52.92
N ASN A 5 -30.16 3.50 52.27
CA ASN A 5 -29.41 2.42 51.59
C ASN A 5 -29.82 1.80 50.22
N ARG A 6 -28.87 2.00 49.28
CA ARG A 6 -28.06 1.02 48.50
C ARG A 6 -28.68 0.12 47.41
N GLU A 7 -27.85 -0.02 46.36
CA GLU A 7 -27.64 -1.18 45.47
C GLU A 7 -28.57 -1.40 44.26
N LYS A 8 -28.06 -1.21 43.03
CA LYS A 8 -27.56 -2.30 42.16
C LYS A 8 -27.22 -1.85 40.73
N SER A 9 -26.17 -2.48 40.20
CA SER A 9 -25.70 -2.53 38.83
C SER A 9 -26.79 -2.78 37.78
N GLY A 10 -26.61 -2.22 36.58
CA GLY A 10 -27.45 -2.51 35.41
C GLY A 10 -26.77 -2.13 34.11
N VAL A 11 -25.73 -2.87 33.73
CA VAL A 11 -25.11 -2.83 32.40
C VAL A 11 -26.15 -3.24 31.36
N SER A 12 -26.33 -2.43 30.31
CA SER A 12 -27.05 -2.83 29.10
C SER A 12 -26.06 -2.96 27.93
N PRO A 13 -25.70 -4.18 27.50
CA PRO A 13 -25.08 -4.38 26.20
C PRO A 13 -26.14 -4.75 25.16
N MET A 14 -26.24 -3.89 24.14
CA MET A 14 -27.02 -4.09 22.93
C MET A 14 -26.43 -5.27 22.13
N LYS A 15 -27.30 -6.20 21.76
CA LYS A 15 -27.02 -7.41 21.00
C LYS A 15 -26.56 -7.04 19.58
N ILE A 16 -25.31 -7.34 19.22
CA ILE A 16 -24.91 -7.47 17.81
C ILE A 16 -24.71 -8.96 17.55
N ARG A 17 -25.59 -9.50 16.71
CA ARG A 17 -25.48 -10.85 16.14
C ARG A 17 -24.49 -10.80 14.99
N ILE A 18 -23.36 -11.50 15.11
CA ILE A 18 -22.55 -11.88 13.94
C ILE A 18 -22.75 -13.38 13.77
N SER A 19 -23.56 -13.71 12.76
CA SER A 19 -23.74 -15.06 12.24
C SER A 19 -22.40 -15.59 11.70
N GLY A 20 -22.15 -16.86 11.99
CA GLY A 20 -20.86 -17.51 11.81
C GLY A 20 -20.32 -17.56 10.39
N PHE A 21 -19.00 -17.44 10.32
CA PHE A 21 -18.19 -18.24 9.43
C PHE A 21 -17.24 -19.06 10.31
N VAL A 22 -17.37 -20.38 10.21
CA VAL A 22 -16.58 -21.38 10.92
C VAL A 22 -15.19 -21.39 10.29
N LEU A 23 -14.18 -20.90 11.00
CA LEU A 23 -12.79 -21.31 10.79
C LEU A 23 -12.43 -22.28 11.91
N ALA A 24 -12.61 -23.56 11.63
CA ALA A 24 -12.15 -24.64 12.49
C ALA A 24 -10.62 -24.73 12.39
N ALA A 25 -9.92 -23.95 13.21
CA ALA A 25 -8.57 -24.29 13.65
C ALA A 25 -8.71 -24.81 15.08
N ALA A 26 -8.63 -26.13 15.23
CA ALA A 26 -8.67 -26.82 16.50
C ALA A 26 -7.43 -26.44 17.34
N LEU A 27 -7.55 -25.40 18.15
CA LEU A 27 -6.71 -25.19 19.32
C LEU A 27 -7.29 -26.02 20.46
N THR A 28 -6.88 -27.28 20.55
CA THR A 28 -6.96 -28.02 21.81
C THR A 28 -5.95 -27.43 22.78
N LEU A 29 -6.35 -26.39 23.51
CA LEU A 29 -5.65 -25.91 24.70
C LEU A 29 -5.89 -26.91 25.84
N PRO A 30 -4.87 -27.57 26.40
CA PRO A 30 -4.93 -27.92 27.80
C PRO A 30 -4.75 -26.63 28.60
N ALA A 31 -5.77 -26.25 29.35
CA ALA A 31 -5.60 -25.29 30.43
C ALA A 31 -4.56 -25.83 31.43
N CYS A 32 -3.50 -25.05 31.71
CA CYS A 32 -2.87 -24.94 33.03
C CYS A 32 -1.70 -23.91 32.99
N SER A 33 -1.77 -22.98 33.94
CA SER A 33 -0.71 -22.19 34.59
C SER A 33 0.72 -22.39 34.08
N ASP A 34 1.33 -21.33 33.54
CA ASP A 34 2.47 -20.63 34.15
C ASP A 34 2.78 -19.39 33.29
N GLY A 35 2.97 -18.24 33.95
CA GLY A 35 3.32 -17.00 33.25
C GLY A 35 4.67 -17.16 32.57
N LEU A 36 4.72 -16.94 31.26
CA LEU A 36 5.97 -16.87 30.51
C LEU A 36 6.96 -15.99 31.26
N THR A 37 8.18 -16.48 31.43
CA THR A 37 9.24 -15.67 32.00
C THR A 37 9.51 -14.49 31.06
N ALA A 38 9.97 -13.34 31.58
CA ALA A 38 10.22 -12.15 30.77
C ALA A 38 11.18 -12.43 29.59
N GLU A 39 12.05 -13.43 29.73
CA GLU A 39 12.97 -13.89 28.69
C GLU A 39 12.24 -14.67 27.56
N GLU A 40 11.24 -15.48 27.89
CA GLU A 40 10.42 -16.20 26.91
C GLU A 40 9.40 -15.27 26.21
N GLU A 41 8.92 -14.23 26.89
CA GLU A 41 8.07 -13.20 26.30
C GLU A 41 8.86 -12.36 25.28
N ILE A 42 10.11 -11.97 25.61
CA ILE A 42 11.00 -11.27 24.67
C ILE A 42 11.34 -12.18 23.47
N ALA A 43 11.65 -13.46 23.70
CA ALA A 43 11.94 -14.40 22.61
C ALA A 43 10.73 -14.62 21.69
N GLN A 44 9.50 -14.62 22.21
CA GLN A 44 8.28 -14.69 21.37
C GLN A 44 7.99 -13.38 20.64
N ILE A 45 8.30 -12.23 21.23
CA ILE A 45 8.18 -10.92 20.56
C ILE A 45 9.23 -10.80 19.45
N GLU A 46 10.46 -11.27 19.68
CA GLU A 46 11.54 -11.30 18.68
C GLU A 46 11.24 -12.32 17.59
N ALA A 47 10.81 -13.54 17.92
CA ALA A 47 10.37 -14.53 16.94
C ALA A 47 9.11 -14.05 16.17
N GLY A 48 8.21 -13.32 16.83
CA GLY A 48 7.06 -12.66 16.19
C GLY A 48 7.47 -11.51 15.28
N ARG A 49 8.51 -10.75 15.64
CA ARG A 49 9.13 -9.72 14.79
C ARG A 49 9.86 -10.32 13.60
N GLU A 50 10.58 -11.41 13.79
CA GLU A 50 11.27 -12.12 12.70
C GLU A 50 10.27 -12.82 11.79
N ALA A 51 9.19 -13.39 12.32
CA ALA A 51 8.09 -13.95 11.51
C ALA A 51 7.29 -12.86 10.79
N ALA A 52 7.14 -11.66 11.37
CA ALA A 52 6.54 -10.50 10.70
C ALA A 52 7.48 -9.87 9.66
N ALA A 53 8.80 -9.90 9.90
CA ALA A 53 9.81 -9.46 8.94
C ALA A 53 10.02 -10.48 7.79
N ASN A 54 9.76 -11.76 8.04
CA ASN A 54 9.78 -12.84 7.04
C ASN A 54 8.40 -13.15 6.42
N GLN A 55 7.37 -12.36 6.69
CA GLN A 55 6.18 -12.35 5.84
C GLN A 55 6.56 -11.64 4.54
N GLN A 56 7.19 -12.39 3.63
CA GLN A 56 7.21 -12.03 2.22
C GLN A 56 5.79 -11.64 1.83
N ALA A 57 5.62 -10.38 1.41
CA ALA A 57 4.34 -9.89 0.94
C ALA A 57 3.78 -10.90 -0.07
N SER A 58 2.50 -11.27 0.10
CA SER A 58 1.86 -12.28 -0.74
C SER A 58 2.08 -11.92 -2.22
N PRO A 59 2.12 -12.90 -3.13
CA PRO A 59 2.27 -12.61 -4.56
C PRO A 59 1.28 -11.52 -5.03
N GLN A 60 0.06 -11.53 -4.49
CA GLN A 60 -0.96 -10.51 -4.79
C GLN A 60 -0.56 -9.12 -4.29
N ALA A 61 -0.06 -9.00 -3.07
CA ALA A 61 0.37 -7.71 -2.53
C ALA A 61 1.57 -7.14 -3.31
N ARG A 62 2.52 -7.98 -3.72
CA ARG A 62 3.65 -7.55 -4.58
C ARG A 62 3.16 -7.13 -5.96
N TYR A 63 2.21 -7.86 -6.53
CA TYR A 63 1.59 -7.51 -7.80
C TYR A 63 0.89 -6.15 -7.74
N ASP A 64 -0.02 -5.98 -6.78
CA ASP A 64 -0.79 -4.74 -6.60
C ASP A 64 0.16 -3.55 -6.41
N ARG A 65 1.24 -3.75 -5.63
CA ARG A 65 2.23 -2.71 -5.41
C ARG A 65 3.04 -2.36 -6.67
N ALA A 66 3.44 -3.35 -7.47
CA ALA A 66 4.11 -3.10 -8.73
C ALA A 66 3.21 -2.33 -9.72
N VAL A 67 1.92 -2.66 -9.78
CA VAL A 67 0.91 -1.93 -10.57
C VAL A 67 0.78 -0.48 -10.09
N GLU A 68 0.67 -0.26 -8.79
CA GLU A 68 0.63 1.09 -8.21
C GLU A 68 1.86 1.90 -8.58
N CYS A 69 3.05 1.33 -8.41
CA CYS A 69 4.30 2.01 -8.72
C CYS A 69 4.47 2.33 -10.20
N ALA A 70 4.02 1.45 -11.09
CA ALA A 70 3.98 1.75 -12.52
C ALA A 70 3.09 2.96 -12.82
N ALA A 71 1.86 2.99 -12.28
CA ALA A 71 0.93 4.09 -12.47
C ALA A 71 1.44 5.41 -11.85
N THR A 72 2.05 5.36 -10.67
CA THR A 72 2.65 6.52 -10.02
C THR A 72 3.77 7.12 -10.87
N ALA A 73 4.70 6.29 -11.37
CA ALA A 73 5.79 6.75 -12.22
C ALA A 73 5.27 7.39 -13.53
N LEU A 74 4.22 6.83 -14.14
CA LEU A 74 3.55 7.47 -15.29
C LEU A 74 2.98 8.85 -14.94
N ASN A 75 2.38 9.00 -13.75
CA ASN A 75 1.83 10.30 -13.33
C ASN A 75 2.91 11.32 -12.98
N VAL A 76 4.02 10.91 -12.37
CA VAL A 76 5.19 11.78 -12.16
C VAL A 76 5.74 12.25 -13.51
N SER A 77 5.84 11.36 -14.49
CA SER A 77 6.26 11.71 -15.84
C SER A 77 5.36 12.78 -16.46
N ASN A 78 4.03 12.59 -16.37
CA ASN A 78 3.06 13.58 -16.85
C ASN A 78 3.20 14.94 -16.15
N VAL A 79 3.48 14.97 -14.84
CA VAL A 79 3.74 16.21 -14.10
C VAL A 79 4.97 16.92 -14.66
N PHE A 80 6.05 16.20 -14.91
CA PHE A 80 7.25 16.77 -15.50
C PHE A 80 7.00 17.29 -16.93
N ASP A 81 6.19 16.61 -17.74
CA ASP A 81 5.80 17.08 -19.06
C ASP A 81 5.00 18.39 -18.99
N VAL A 82 4.07 18.52 -18.04
CA VAL A 82 3.33 19.77 -17.80
C VAL A 82 4.28 20.89 -17.37
N ILE A 83 5.24 20.60 -16.49
CA ILE A 83 6.27 21.57 -16.08
C ILE A 83 7.10 22.00 -17.29
N ALA A 84 7.51 21.05 -18.13
CA ALA A 84 8.28 21.33 -19.33
C ALA A 84 7.51 22.23 -20.30
N SER A 85 6.24 21.92 -20.59
CA SER A 85 5.42 22.74 -21.48
C SER A 85 5.16 24.15 -20.94
N THR A 86 5.12 24.30 -19.62
CA THR A 86 4.88 25.62 -18.99
C THR A 86 6.10 26.54 -19.10
N HIS A 87 7.31 25.99 -19.23
CA HIS A 87 8.56 26.76 -19.21
C HIS A 87 9.24 26.84 -20.58
N ASP A 88 8.67 26.27 -21.64
CA ASP A 88 9.38 26.08 -22.92
C ASP A 88 9.87 27.40 -23.54
N ASP A 89 9.06 28.45 -23.49
CA ASP A 89 9.38 29.75 -24.06
C ASP A 89 10.09 30.70 -23.08
N GLY A 90 9.91 30.50 -21.77
CA GLY A 90 10.37 31.42 -20.72
C GLY A 90 11.65 30.98 -19.99
N ASP A 91 11.91 29.67 -19.95
CA ASP A 91 13.08 29.06 -19.31
C ASP A 91 13.37 27.69 -19.95
N PRO A 92 14.04 27.68 -21.12
CA PRO A 92 14.29 26.44 -21.87
C PRO A 92 15.22 25.47 -21.14
N ALA A 93 16.08 25.96 -20.24
CA ALA A 93 16.95 25.11 -19.42
C ALA A 93 16.11 24.29 -18.43
N ARG A 94 15.17 24.95 -17.74
CA ARG A 94 14.22 24.27 -16.85
C ARG A 94 13.29 23.33 -17.61
N ALA A 95 12.83 23.72 -18.80
CA ALA A 95 12.02 22.85 -19.64
C ALA A 95 12.79 21.58 -20.07
N ALA A 96 14.06 21.72 -20.46
CA ALA A 96 14.92 20.59 -20.80
C ALA A 96 15.15 19.65 -19.59
N GLN A 97 15.40 20.21 -18.41
CA GLN A 97 15.54 19.42 -17.18
C GLN A 97 14.25 18.64 -16.87
N ALA A 98 13.09 19.29 -16.99
CA ALA A 98 11.81 18.64 -16.75
C ALA A 98 11.56 17.49 -17.75
N ARG A 99 11.89 17.66 -19.04
CA ARG A 99 11.83 16.57 -20.03
C ARG A 99 12.72 15.38 -19.67
N SER A 100 13.92 15.63 -19.16
CA SER A 100 14.79 14.56 -18.66
C SER A 100 14.11 13.81 -17.51
N GLY A 101 13.56 14.54 -16.53
CA GLY A 101 12.80 13.93 -15.43
C GLY A 101 11.59 13.11 -15.90
N ALA A 102 10.87 13.59 -16.92
CA ALA A 102 9.78 12.84 -17.53
C ALA A 102 10.25 11.52 -18.14
N GLN A 103 11.38 11.53 -18.86
CA GLN A 103 11.97 10.34 -19.48
C GLN A 103 12.46 9.32 -18.44
N ASP A 104 13.10 9.79 -17.37
CA ASP A 104 13.56 8.93 -16.28
C ASP A 104 12.37 8.21 -15.61
N ASN A 105 11.27 8.93 -15.39
CA ASN A 105 10.06 8.35 -14.83
C ASN A 105 9.35 7.37 -15.78
N LEU A 106 9.39 7.59 -17.09
CA LEU A 106 8.94 6.58 -18.07
C LEU A 106 9.79 5.31 -18.02
N ALA A 107 11.10 5.45 -17.82
CA ALA A 107 11.98 4.29 -17.66
C ALA A 107 11.64 3.51 -16.39
N GLN A 108 11.38 4.19 -15.27
CA GLN A 108 10.92 3.55 -14.02
C GLN A 108 9.56 2.87 -14.18
N ALA A 109 8.60 3.53 -14.83
CA ALA A 109 7.30 2.94 -15.11
C ALA A 109 7.43 1.60 -15.85
N ARG A 110 8.28 1.54 -16.90
CA ARG A 110 8.54 0.30 -17.65
C ARG A 110 9.13 -0.81 -16.79
N ILE A 111 9.98 -0.47 -15.83
CA ILE A 111 10.54 -1.44 -14.89
C ILE A 111 9.44 -2.02 -14.01
N PHE A 112 8.58 -1.20 -13.43
CA PHE A 112 7.47 -1.66 -12.61
C PHE A 112 6.42 -2.45 -13.41
N VAL A 113 6.16 -2.07 -14.67
CA VAL A 113 5.33 -2.90 -15.58
C VAL A 113 5.96 -4.27 -15.77
N GLY A 114 7.27 -4.35 -16.03
CA GLY A 114 7.97 -5.62 -16.18
C GLY A 114 7.91 -6.48 -14.92
N LEU A 115 8.04 -5.87 -13.72
CA LEU A 115 7.86 -6.58 -12.45
C LEU A 115 6.43 -7.08 -12.26
N ALA A 116 5.43 -6.25 -12.54
CA ALA A 116 4.02 -6.63 -12.46
C ALA A 116 3.69 -7.77 -13.43
N GLU A 117 4.20 -7.74 -14.66
CA GLU A 117 4.07 -8.82 -15.65
C GLU A 117 4.73 -10.12 -15.15
N GLN A 118 5.91 -10.03 -14.54
CA GLN A 118 6.62 -11.19 -13.99
C GLN A 118 5.85 -11.82 -12.82
N ILE A 119 5.33 -11.01 -11.90
CA ILE A 119 4.55 -11.49 -10.76
C ILE A 119 3.19 -12.02 -11.23
N ALA A 120 2.57 -11.38 -12.23
CA ALA A 120 1.30 -11.82 -12.83
C ALA A 120 1.37 -13.21 -13.46
N ALA A 121 2.55 -13.62 -13.94
CA ALA A 121 2.79 -14.95 -14.48
C ALA A 121 2.83 -16.05 -13.40
N ASP A 122 2.90 -15.69 -12.11
CA ASP A 122 2.73 -16.65 -11.02
C ASP A 122 1.33 -17.31 -11.13
N PRO A 123 1.22 -18.65 -11.06
CA PRO A 123 -0.05 -19.35 -11.14
C PRO A 123 -1.10 -18.91 -10.11
N GLY A 124 -0.67 -18.37 -8.96
CA GLY A 124 -1.55 -17.81 -7.93
C GLY A 124 -2.18 -16.47 -8.31
N ILE A 125 -1.62 -15.75 -9.29
CA ILE A 125 -2.17 -14.50 -9.85
C ILE A 125 -2.88 -14.79 -11.19
N GLY A 126 -2.16 -15.43 -12.12
CA GLY A 126 -2.68 -15.89 -13.40
C GLY A 126 -3.20 -14.78 -14.32
N LYS A 127 -2.54 -13.61 -14.35
CA LYS A 127 -2.96 -12.47 -15.19
C LYS A 127 -2.18 -12.39 -16.49
N SER A 128 -2.87 -12.03 -17.57
CA SER A 128 -2.23 -11.70 -18.86
C SER A 128 -1.62 -10.31 -18.82
N ARG A 129 -0.71 -10.03 -19.75
CA ARG A 129 -0.16 -8.69 -19.96
C ARG A 129 -1.25 -7.62 -20.14
N ASP A 130 -2.27 -7.92 -20.93
CA ASP A 130 -3.37 -6.98 -21.15
C ASP A 130 -4.14 -6.68 -19.85
N ALA A 131 -4.28 -7.68 -18.97
CA ALA A 131 -4.89 -7.47 -17.65
C ALA A 131 -3.99 -6.62 -16.74
N VAL A 132 -2.67 -6.79 -16.79
CA VAL A 132 -1.72 -5.93 -16.06
C VAL A 132 -1.83 -4.48 -16.52
N LEU A 133 -1.81 -4.25 -17.84
CA LEU A 133 -1.96 -2.91 -18.39
C LEU A 133 -3.32 -2.30 -18.03
N ALA A 134 -4.40 -3.08 -18.05
CA ALA A 134 -5.72 -2.61 -17.63
C ALA A 134 -5.77 -2.22 -16.14
N ASP A 135 -5.10 -2.98 -15.26
CA ASP A 135 -5.01 -2.65 -13.83
C ASP A 135 -4.21 -1.36 -13.60
N ILE A 136 -3.09 -1.18 -14.30
CA ILE A 136 -2.30 0.06 -14.27
C ILE A 136 -3.19 1.24 -14.70
N ASP A 137 -3.97 1.07 -15.76
CA ASP A 137 -4.88 2.08 -16.28
C ASP A 137 -5.98 2.46 -15.26
N VAL A 138 -6.45 1.50 -14.47
CA VAL A 138 -7.40 1.75 -13.37
C VAL A 138 -6.76 2.60 -12.27
N VAL A 139 -5.53 2.27 -11.85
CA VAL A 139 -4.82 3.04 -10.82
C VAL A 139 -4.46 4.44 -11.34
N ASP A 140 -3.97 4.54 -12.57
CA ASP A 140 -3.65 5.80 -13.22
C ASP A 140 -4.87 6.73 -13.30
N ARG A 141 -6.05 6.21 -13.66
CA ARG A 141 -7.30 7.00 -13.61
C ARG A 141 -7.61 7.52 -12.21
N ARG A 142 -7.38 6.71 -11.16
CA ARG A 142 -7.59 7.12 -9.76
C ARG A 142 -6.62 8.23 -9.36
N ILE A 143 -5.35 8.13 -9.75
CA ILE A 143 -4.34 9.16 -9.47
C ILE A 143 -4.70 10.46 -10.18
N ARG A 144 -5.12 10.41 -11.45
CA ARG A 144 -5.58 11.59 -12.19
C ARG A 144 -6.84 12.22 -11.58
N GLN A 145 -7.77 11.41 -11.09
CA GLN A 145 -8.95 11.90 -10.37
C GLN A 145 -8.55 12.64 -9.07
N ARG A 146 -7.61 12.10 -8.30
CA ARG A 146 -7.03 12.79 -7.13
C ARG A 146 -6.46 14.15 -7.52
N GLY A 147 -5.69 14.20 -8.61
CA GLY A 147 -5.14 15.45 -9.15
C GLY A 147 -6.21 16.45 -9.56
N SER A 148 -7.31 16.00 -10.18
CA SER A 148 -8.43 16.88 -10.54
C SER A 148 -9.22 17.42 -9.34
N SER A 149 -9.16 16.72 -8.20
CA SER A 149 -9.85 17.08 -6.96
C SER A 149 -8.95 17.79 -5.94
N ALA A 150 -7.65 17.92 -6.23
CA ALA A 150 -6.70 18.50 -5.30
C ALA A 150 -6.96 20.00 -5.11
N GLU A 151 -6.81 20.48 -3.88
CA GLU A 151 -7.01 21.90 -3.53
C GLU A 151 -6.03 22.79 -4.30
N ASP A 152 -4.79 22.32 -4.48
CA ASP A 152 -3.82 22.92 -5.38
C ASP A 152 -2.91 21.87 -6.03
N PHE A 153 -2.27 22.28 -7.14
CA PHE A 153 -1.37 21.45 -7.91
C PHE A 153 -0.13 21.03 -7.11
N THR A 154 0.39 21.91 -6.25
CA THR A 154 1.61 21.66 -5.48
C THR A 154 1.43 20.49 -4.52
N THR A 155 0.30 20.45 -3.82
CA THR A 155 -0.07 19.39 -2.88
C THR A 155 -0.15 18.05 -3.57
N PHE A 156 -0.78 18.01 -4.74
CA PHE A 156 -0.84 16.80 -5.56
C PHE A 156 0.55 16.33 -6.00
N VAL A 157 1.39 17.24 -6.51
CA VAL A 157 2.75 16.92 -6.94
C VAL A 157 3.61 16.41 -5.79
N THR A 158 3.55 17.06 -4.61
CA THR A 158 4.27 16.60 -3.42
C THR A 158 3.83 15.20 -2.98
N GLN A 159 2.53 14.93 -3.01
CA GLN A 159 2.02 13.62 -2.64
C GLN A 159 2.50 12.52 -3.62
N ILE A 160 2.39 12.77 -4.93
CA ILE A 160 2.86 11.82 -5.94
C ILE A 160 4.37 11.61 -5.89
N ALA A 161 5.15 12.66 -5.64
CA ALA A 161 6.59 12.54 -5.45
C ALA A 161 6.93 11.62 -4.27
N SER A 162 6.24 11.80 -3.13
CA SER A 162 6.42 10.94 -1.97
C SER A 162 6.00 9.48 -2.24
N GLU A 163 4.93 9.26 -2.99
CA GLU A 163 4.50 7.91 -3.42
C GLU A 163 5.54 7.27 -4.36
N SER A 164 6.16 8.06 -5.24
CA SER A 164 7.24 7.60 -6.12
C SER A 164 8.48 7.20 -5.33
N ASP A 165 8.88 7.99 -4.34
CA ASP A 165 10.04 7.68 -3.49
C ASP A 165 9.83 6.37 -2.71
N GLN A 166 8.60 6.11 -2.24
CA GLN A 166 8.26 4.85 -1.58
C GLN A 166 8.38 3.67 -2.54
N CYS A 167 7.92 3.84 -3.79
CA CYS A 167 8.06 2.83 -4.82
C CYS A 167 9.52 2.48 -5.13
N ASP A 168 10.40 3.48 -5.19
CA ASP A 168 11.83 3.27 -5.38
C ASP A 168 12.47 2.54 -4.19
N ALA A 169 12.07 2.88 -2.96
CA ALA A 169 12.55 2.22 -1.74
C ALA A 169 12.11 0.74 -1.66
N GLU A 170 10.91 0.43 -2.13
CA GLU A 170 10.34 -0.92 -2.08
C GLU A 170 10.69 -1.77 -3.30
N ARG A 171 11.30 -1.19 -4.34
CA ARG A 171 11.61 -1.91 -5.59
C ARG A 171 12.35 -3.23 -5.37
N ALA A 172 13.30 -3.28 -4.42
CA ALA A 172 14.06 -4.49 -4.13
C ALA A 172 13.20 -5.61 -3.52
N SER A 173 12.10 -5.29 -2.83
CA SER A 173 11.20 -6.29 -2.23
C SER A 173 10.16 -6.84 -3.23
N LEU A 174 10.07 -6.22 -4.42
CA LEU A 174 9.20 -6.65 -5.51
C LEU A 174 9.88 -7.64 -6.48
N GLN A 175 11.21 -7.80 -6.40
CA GLN A 175 12.01 -8.75 -7.18
C GLN A 175 12.03 -10.14 -6.54
#